data_AF-A0AAJ6JFW9-F1
#
_entry.id   AF-A0AAJ6JFW9-F1
#
_cell.length_a   1.000
_cell.length_b   1.000
_cell.length_c   1.000
_cell.angle_alpha   90.00
_cell.angle_beta   90.00
_cell.angle_gamma   90.00
#
_symmetry.space_group_name_H-M   'P 1'
#
loop_
_entity.id
_entity.type
_entity.pdbx_description
1 polymer ?
#
loop_
_entity_poly.entity_id
_entity_poly.type
_entity_poly.pdbx_seq_one_letter_code
_entity_poly.pdbx_strand_id
1 'polypeptide(L)'
;MSAENAAARRWVPWLCCYSGARVNEITQLRASDVKLIDGIPCIRITPEAGTVKTSRERTVLLHPHLLEQGFLAFARKKRGNAPLFYSLERQRKVDRKNPTYASVGNKLAEWVRGLGIKDSTVAPNLGWRHRFKMVARTVRMDPEVRDAIQGHAPRTEGEDYGEVPPDVMLSEIRKLPKYEVAAGERRDGRQCDQRKRAEAVATS
;
A
#
# COMPACT_ATOMS: atom_id res chain seq x y z
N MET A 1 5.52 11.17 15.86
CA MET A 1 4.80 10.31 14.87
C MET A 1 4.41 9.02 15.57
N SER A 2 3.16 8.52 15.44
CA SER A 2 2.78 7.24 16.06
C SER A 2 3.46 6.05 15.36
N ALA A 3 3.57 4.92 16.05
CA ALA A 3 4.15 3.70 15.51
C ALA A 3 3.43 3.22 14.22
N GLU A 4 2.11 3.36 14.16
CA GLU A 4 1.32 2.94 12.99
C GLU A 4 1.46 3.90 11.81
N ASN A 5 1.60 5.21 12.05
CA ASN A 5 1.91 6.16 10.97
C ASN A 5 3.31 5.91 10.42
N ALA A 6 4.28 5.57 11.28
CA ALA A 6 5.62 5.16 10.85
C ALA A 6 5.56 3.86 10.03
N ALA A 7 4.79 2.87 10.49
CA ALA A 7 4.55 1.64 9.76
C ALA A 7 3.85 1.87 8.41
N ALA A 8 2.89 2.80 8.36
CA ALA A 8 2.20 3.17 7.14
C ALA A 8 3.19 3.73 6.11
N ARG A 9 4.07 4.66 6.53
CA ARG A 9 5.14 5.20 5.67
C ARG A 9 6.13 4.13 5.22
N ARG A 10 6.42 3.16 6.10
CA ARG A 10 7.35 2.07 5.81
C ARG A 10 6.81 1.05 4.83
N TRP A 11 5.52 0.70 4.89
CA TRP A 11 4.99 -0.47 4.18
C TRP A 11 4.01 -0.15 3.07
N VAL A 12 3.12 0.84 3.26
CA VAL A 12 2.05 1.13 2.29
C VAL A 12 2.61 1.45 0.90
N PRO A 13 3.65 2.30 0.75
CA PRO A 13 4.24 2.56 -0.56
C PRO A 13 4.73 1.29 -1.26
N TRP A 14 5.43 0.40 -0.55
CA TRP A 14 5.98 -0.83 -1.15
C TRP A 14 4.90 -1.82 -1.52
N LEU A 15 3.89 -1.98 -0.66
CA LEU A 15 2.73 -2.81 -0.96
C LEU A 15 2.03 -2.32 -2.23
N CYS A 16 1.79 -1.01 -2.36
CA CYS A 16 1.24 -0.42 -3.58
C CYS A 16 2.18 -0.58 -4.79
N CYS A 17 3.48 -0.41 -4.64
CA CYS A 17 4.47 -0.58 -5.71
C CYS A 17 4.49 -2.00 -6.29
N TYR A 18 4.32 -3.01 -5.45
CA TYR A 18 4.43 -4.41 -5.85
C TYR A 18 3.10 -5.06 -6.26
N SER A 19 1.97 -4.43 -5.96
CA SER A 19 0.64 -4.97 -6.26
C SER A 19 -0.23 -4.07 -7.14
N GLY A 20 0.12 -2.80 -7.26
CA GLY A 20 -0.77 -1.79 -7.83
C GLY A 20 -2.06 -1.56 -7.03
N ALA A 21 -2.19 -2.09 -5.81
CA ALA A 21 -3.34 -1.84 -4.95
C ALA A 21 -3.50 -0.34 -4.63
N ARG A 22 -4.74 0.10 -4.43
CA ARG A 22 -5.03 1.48 -4.03
C ARG A 22 -4.55 1.69 -2.60
N VAL A 23 -4.04 2.89 -2.30
CA VAL A 23 -3.55 3.23 -0.95
C VAL A 23 -4.59 2.93 0.12
N ASN A 24 -5.87 3.27 -0.12
CA ASN A 24 -6.91 3.03 0.87
C ASN A 24 -7.19 1.54 1.11
N GLU A 25 -7.09 0.69 0.08
CA GLU A 25 -7.18 -0.78 0.22
C GLU A 25 -6.06 -1.31 1.12
N ILE A 26 -4.86 -0.75 1.02
CA ILE A 26 -3.74 -1.15 1.87
C ILE A 26 -3.85 -0.57 3.29
N THR A 27 -4.24 0.69 3.44
CA THR A 27 -4.33 1.34 4.77
C THR A 27 -5.42 0.74 5.66
N GLN A 28 -6.42 0.08 5.08
CA GLN A 28 -7.49 -0.60 5.81
C GLN A 28 -7.16 -2.04 6.20
N LEU A 29 -6.02 -2.59 5.74
CA LEU A 29 -5.66 -3.98 6.02
C LEU A 29 -5.62 -4.28 7.52
N ARG A 30 -6.15 -5.46 7.85
CA ARG A 30 -6.13 -6.06 9.17
C ARG A 30 -5.09 -7.17 9.22
N ALA A 31 -4.71 -7.58 10.42
CA ALA A 31 -3.81 -8.73 10.59
C ALA A 31 -4.40 -10.01 9.99
N SER A 32 -5.72 -10.18 10.07
CA SER A 32 -6.46 -11.31 9.51
C SER A 32 -6.45 -11.35 7.97
N ASP A 33 -6.18 -10.23 7.30
CA ASP A 33 -6.14 -10.14 5.84
C ASP A 33 -4.80 -10.63 5.26
N VAL A 34 -3.75 -10.80 6.09
CA VAL A 34 -2.48 -11.40 5.68
C VAL A 34 -2.58 -12.92 5.84
N LYS A 35 -2.57 -13.64 4.71
CA LYS A 35 -2.86 -15.07 4.64
C LYS A 35 -1.70 -15.86 4.02
N LEU A 36 -1.79 -17.17 4.18
CA LEU A 36 -1.01 -18.15 3.45
C LEU A 36 -2.01 -18.95 2.62
N ILE A 37 -1.94 -18.87 1.30
CA ILE A 37 -2.79 -19.63 0.37
C ILE A 37 -1.85 -20.50 -0.44
N ASP A 38 -2.05 -21.82 -0.39
CA ASP A 38 -1.19 -22.81 -1.06
C ASP A 38 0.31 -22.64 -0.74
N GLY A 39 0.63 -22.30 0.50
CA GLY A 39 1.99 -22.04 0.95
C GLY A 39 2.57 -20.69 0.52
N ILE A 40 1.79 -19.84 -0.18
CA ILE A 40 2.23 -18.54 -0.70
C ILE A 40 1.66 -17.39 0.16
N PRO A 41 2.52 -16.52 0.72
CA PRO A 41 2.07 -15.36 1.48
C PRO A 41 1.32 -14.35 0.61
N CYS A 42 0.15 -13.94 1.05
CA CYS A 42 -0.72 -13.03 0.33
C CYS A 42 -1.48 -12.07 1.25
N ILE A 43 -2.09 -11.07 0.64
CA ILE A 43 -3.01 -10.11 1.25
C ILE A 43 -4.36 -10.26 0.58
N ARG A 44 -5.42 -10.43 1.37
CA ARG A 44 -6.81 -10.44 0.90
C ARG A 44 -7.38 -9.02 0.99
N ILE A 45 -7.73 -8.43 -0.15
CA ILE A 45 -8.40 -7.13 -0.19
C ILE A 45 -9.90 -7.41 -0.27
N THR A 46 -10.62 -7.03 0.79
CA THR A 46 -12.03 -7.36 1.01
C THR A 46 -12.84 -6.13 1.43
N PRO A 47 -14.14 -6.05 1.07
CA PRO A 47 -15.05 -5.02 1.58
C PRO A 47 -15.25 -5.06 3.10
N GLU A 48 -14.96 -6.18 3.78
CA GLU A 48 -15.10 -6.30 5.24
C GLU A 48 -14.10 -5.44 6.02
N ALA A 49 -12.97 -5.08 5.40
CA ALA A 49 -11.99 -4.18 5.98
C ALA A 49 -12.37 -2.70 5.82
N GLY A 50 -13.25 -2.40 4.85
CA GLY A 50 -13.67 -1.05 4.49
C GLY A 50 -14.00 -0.95 3.01
N THR A 51 -14.60 0.16 2.59
CA THR A 51 -15.12 0.34 1.23
C THR A 51 -14.04 0.12 0.17
N VAL A 52 -14.19 -0.92 -0.63
CA VAL A 52 -13.40 -1.16 -1.83
C VAL A 52 -14.11 -0.48 -2.99
N LYS A 53 -13.62 0.71 -3.39
CA LYS A 53 -14.24 1.49 -4.46
C LYS A 53 -14.13 0.71 -5.78
N THR A 54 -15.28 0.31 -6.32
CA THR A 54 -15.45 -0.25 -7.67
C THR A 54 -14.54 -1.44 -8.01
N SER A 55 -14.07 -2.20 -7.03
CA SER A 55 -13.25 -3.39 -7.24
C SER A 55 -13.80 -4.56 -6.45
N ARG A 56 -13.70 -5.75 -7.04
CA ARG A 56 -14.07 -7.01 -6.40
C ARG A 56 -13.05 -7.35 -5.31
N GLU A 57 -13.49 -8.17 -4.37
CA GLU A 57 -12.59 -8.87 -3.47
C GLU A 57 -11.51 -9.61 -4.27
N ARG A 58 -10.27 -9.59 -3.80
CA ARG A 58 -9.17 -10.29 -4.48
C ARG A 58 -8.02 -10.66 -3.55
N THR A 59 -7.29 -11.67 -3.96
CA THR A 59 -6.02 -12.07 -3.36
C THR A 59 -4.87 -11.39 -4.10
N VAL A 60 -3.99 -10.73 -3.35
CA VAL A 60 -2.78 -10.09 -3.85
C VAL A 60 -1.58 -10.79 -3.22
N LEU A 61 -0.74 -11.41 -4.03
CA LEU A 61 0.44 -12.10 -3.55
C LEU A 61 1.52 -11.11 -3.09
N LEU A 62 2.28 -11.51 -2.06
CA LEU A 62 3.39 -10.73 -1.55
C LEU A 62 4.67 -11.04 -2.34
N HIS A 63 5.24 -10.00 -2.94
CA HIS A 63 6.55 -10.10 -3.59
C HIS A 63 7.63 -10.59 -2.60
N PRO A 64 8.55 -11.51 -2.97
CA PRO A 64 9.58 -12.04 -2.09
C PRO A 64 10.42 -10.97 -1.37
N HIS A 65 10.72 -9.86 -2.06
CA HIS A 65 11.42 -8.72 -1.46
C HIS A 65 10.70 -8.10 -0.25
N LEU A 66 9.35 -8.11 -0.21
CA LEU A 66 8.60 -7.67 0.97
C LEU A 66 8.76 -8.63 2.15
N LEU A 67 8.88 -9.93 1.85
CA LEU A 67 9.12 -10.97 2.84
C LEU A 67 10.52 -10.83 3.44
N GLU A 68 11.52 -10.66 2.57
CA GLU A 68 12.93 -10.39 2.94
C GLU A 68 13.04 -9.14 3.82
N GLN A 69 12.30 -8.08 3.51
CA GLN A 69 12.25 -6.86 4.32
C GLN A 69 11.56 -7.04 5.68
N GLY A 70 10.87 -8.16 5.92
CA GLY A 70 10.21 -8.47 7.18
C GLY A 70 8.74 -8.05 7.28
N PHE A 71 8.03 -7.83 6.16
CA PHE A 71 6.63 -7.43 6.19
C PHE A 71 5.75 -8.44 6.96
N LEU A 72 5.99 -9.74 6.74
CA LEU A 72 5.20 -10.79 7.36
C LEU A 72 5.40 -10.81 8.89
N ALA A 73 6.64 -10.61 9.35
CA ALA A 73 6.95 -10.46 10.77
C ALA A 73 6.27 -9.22 11.37
N PHE A 74 6.23 -8.10 10.63
CA PHE A 74 5.49 -6.91 11.03
C PHE A 74 3.98 -7.18 11.16
N ALA A 75 3.34 -7.78 10.16
CA ALA A 75 1.90 -8.06 10.17
C ALA A 75 1.51 -9.00 11.32
N ARG A 76 2.37 -9.99 11.59
CA ARG A 76 2.26 -10.92 12.72
C ARG A 76 2.55 -10.29 14.09
N LYS A 77 2.72 -8.98 14.23
CA LYS A 77 2.69 -8.32 15.54
C LYS A 77 1.26 -8.07 16.04
N LYS A 78 0.28 -8.10 15.14
CA LYS A 78 -1.15 -7.94 15.45
C LYS A 78 -1.91 -9.25 15.19
N ARG A 79 -3.15 -9.35 15.66
CA ARG A 79 -4.01 -10.56 15.52
C ARG A 79 -5.43 -10.18 15.14
N GLY A 80 -6.16 -11.12 14.56
CA GLY A 80 -7.57 -10.95 14.19
C GLY A 80 -7.81 -9.71 13.35
N ASN A 81 -8.90 -9.00 13.63
CA ASN A 81 -9.32 -7.83 12.87
C ASN A 81 -8.60 -6.53 13.25
N ALA A 82 -7.49 -6.62 14.00
CA ALA A 82 -6.70 -5.45 14.36
C ALA A 82 -6.08 -4.80 13.11
N PRO A 83 -6.33 -3.51 12.84
CA PRO A 83 -5.78 -2.81 11.69
C PRO A 83 -4.26 -2.71 11.75
N LEU A 84 -3.56 -2.85 10.62
CA LEU A 84 -2.09 -2.79 10.57
C LEU A 84 -1.56 -1.35 10.73
N PHE A 85 -2.27 -0.37 10.18
CA PHE A 85 -1.75 1.00 9.97
C PHE A 85 -2.45 2.09 10.78
N TYR A 86 -3.37 1.70 11.66
CA TYR A 86 -3.95 2.60 12.67
C TYR A 86 -4.31 1.83 13.94
N SER A 87 -4.70 2.56 14.98
CA SER A 87 -5.17 2.02 16.26
C SER A 87 -6.66 2.31 16.39
N LEU A 88 -7.45 1.31 16.78
CA LEU A 88 -8.88 1.45 17.09
C LEU A 88 -9.08 2.25 18.38
N GLU A 89 -8.26 2.01 19.40
CA GLU A 89 -8.33 2.72 20.70
C GLU A 89 -8.13 4.24 20.56
N ARG A 90 -7.29 4.67 19.61
CA ARG A 90 -7.05 6.09 19.33
C ARG A 90 -8.03 6.68 18.32
N GLN A 91 -9.05 5.94 17.89
CA GLN A 91 -10.11 6.49 17.07
C GLN A 91 -11.01 7.36 17.93
N ARG A 92 -11.04 8.67 17.63
CA ARG A 92 -11.90 9.63 18.33
C ARG A 92 -13.39 9.36 18.11
N LYS A 93 -13.77 8.87 16.93
CA LYS A 93 -15.13 8.48 16.53
C LYS A 93 -15.03 7.36 15.49
N VAL A 94 -15.76 6.27 15.71
CA VAL A 94 -15.81 5.11 14.79
C VAL A 94 -16.59 5.48 13.53
N ASP A 95 -17.74 6.14 13.68
CA ASP A 95 -18.61 6.55 12.57
C ASP A 95 -18.36 8.01 12.15
N ARG A 96 -17.18 8.26 11.56
CA ARG A 96 -16.81 9.58 11.03
C ARG A 96 -16.90 9.56 9.50
N LYS A 97 -17.42 10.65 8.92
CA LYS A 97 -17.56 10.85 7.46
C LYS A 97 -16.32 10.44 6.64
N ASN A 98 -15.12 10.68 7.16
CA ASN A 98 -13.87 10.22 6.55
C ASN A 98 -13.24 9.11 7.40
N PRO A 99 -13.34 7.83 7.05
CA PRO A 99 -12.82 6.73 7.86
C PRO A 99 -11.34 6.87 8.25
N THR A 100 -10.93 6.19 9.33
CA THR A 100 -9.56 6.31 9.84
C THR A 100 -8.51 5.84 8.84
N TYR A 101 -8.76 4.75 8.10
CA TYR A 101 -7.84 4.28 7.05
C TYR A 101 -7.63 5.33 5.95
N ALA A 102 -8.70 6.01 5.51
CA ALA A 102 -8.61 7.09 4.53
C ALA A 102 -7.82 8.28 5.06
N SER A 103 -7.93 8.58 6.37
CA SER A 103 -7.06 9.57 7.02
C SER A 103 -5.59 9.18 7.03
N VAL A 104 -5.26 7.89 7.18
CA VAL A 104 -3.88 7.40 7.05
C VAL A 104 -3.38 7.61 5.62
N GLY A 105 -4.21 7.28 4.61
CA GLY A 105 -3.91 7.51 3.20
C GLY A 105 -3.67 8.99 2.87
N ASN A 106 -4.43 9.91 3.46
CA ASN A 106 -4.22 11.35 3.29
C ASN A 106 -2.89 11.82 3.90
N LYS A 107 -2.57 11.36 5.12
CA LYS A 107 -1.28 11.68 5.78
C LYS A 107 -0.08 11.13 5.02
N LEU A 108 -0.25 10.00 4.34
CA LEU A 108 0.78 9.46 3.43
C LEU A 108 0.96 10.36 2.22
N ALA A 109 -0.13 10.82 1.58
CA ALA A 109 -0.04 11.74 0.45
C ALA A 109 0.63 13.07 0.84
N GLU A 110 0.28 13.63 2.01
CA GLU A 110 0.92 14.83 2.56
C GLU A 110 2.43 14.61 2.79
N TRP A 111 2.80 13.47 3.39
CA TRP A 111 4.21 13.13 3.60
C TRP A 111 4.98 13.02 2.28
N VAL A 112 4.42 12.33 1.28
CA VAL A 112 5.06 12.16 -0.03
C VAL A 112 5.24 13.51 -0.74
N ARG A 113 4.26 14.42 -0.67
CA ARG A 113 4.42 15.80 -1.17
C ARG A 113 5.57 16.53 -0.46
N GLY A 114 5.70 16.31 0.85
CA GLY A 114 6.81 16.83 1.65
C GLY A 114 8.20 16.33 1.25
N LEU A 115 8.31 15.28 0.42
CA LEU A 115 9.59 14.79 -0.11
C LEU A 115 10.08 15.58 -1.34
N GLY A 116 9.37 16.62 -1.77
CA GLY A 116 9.74 17.44 -2.92
C GLY A 116 8.98 17.12 -4.21
N ILE A 117 7.95 16.28 -4.14
CA ILE A 117 7.02 16.08 -5.27
C ILE A 117 6.08 17.28 -5.35
N LYS A 118 6.43 18.23 -6.22
CA LYS A 118 5.73 19.52 -6.39
C LYS A 118 4.67 19.52 -7.48
N ASP A 119 4.66 18.51 -8.35
CA ASP A 119 3.67 18.40 -9.41
C ASP A 119 2.28 18.11 -8.80
N SER A 120 1.36 19.06 -8.96
CA SER A 120 0.00 19.00 -8.43
C SER A 120 -0.90 18.05 -9.22
N THR A 121 -0.51 17.66 -10.44
CA THR A 121 -1.24 16.72 -11.30
C THR A 121 -1.00 15.27 -10.89
N VAL A 122 0.09 15.01 -10.15
CA VAL A 122 0.39 13.69 -9.60
C VAL A 122 -0.35 13.51 -8.29
N ALA A 123 -1.40 12.69 -8.30
CA ALA A 123 -1.98 12.16 -7.07
C ALA A 123 -0.98 11.16 -6.47
N PRO A 124 -0.33 11.45 -5.32
CA PRO A 124 0.74 10.57 -4.80
C PRO A 124 0.25 9.14 -4.55
N ASN A 125 -1.01 9.03 -4.13
CA ASN A 125 -1.68 7.77 -3.85
C ASN A 125 -2.04 6.95 -5.11
N LEU A 126 -2.02 7.56 -6.29
CA LEU A 126 -2.24 6.89 -7.59
C LEU A 126 -0.91 6.61 -8.32
N GLY A 127 0.14 7.39 -8.02
CA GLY A 127 1.46 7.26 -8.63
C GLY A 127 2.03 5.85 -8.55
N TRP A 128 1.91 5.17 -7.40
CA TRP A 128 2.36 3.79 -7.25
C TRP A 128 1.60 2.80 -8.12
N ARG A 129 0.29 2.99 -8.31
CA ARG A 129 -0.53 2.12 -9.20
C ARG A 129 -0.16 2.32 -10.67
N HIS A 130 0.02 3.57 -11.11
CA HIS A 130 0.51 3.84 -12.46
C HIS A 130 1.90 3.27 -12.68
N ARG A 131 2.80 3.45 -11.71
CA ARG A 131 4.14 2.89 -11.73
C ARG A 131 4.10 1.37 -11.84
N PHE A 132 3.32 0.68 -11.01
CA PHE A 132 3.15 -0.77 -11.10
C PHE A 132 2.76 -1.18 -12.54
N LYS A 133 1.77 -0.51 -13.15
CA LYS A 133 1.34 -0.82 -14.52
C LYS A 133 2.44 -0.62 -15.55
N MET A 134 3.24 0.45 -15.42
CA MET A 134 4.37 0.72 -16.30
C MET A 134 5.49 -0.32 -16.15
N VAL A 135 5.84 -0.67 -14.91
CA VAL A 135 6.88 -1.68 -14.64
C VAL A 135 6.41 -3.06 -15.09
N ALA A 136 5.16 -3.44 -14.81
CA ALA A 136 4.55 -4.69 -15.26
C ALA A 136 4.63 -4.84 -16.79
N ARG A 137 4.34 -3.77 -17.55
CA ARG A 137 4.52 -3.76 -19.01
C ARG A 137 5.98 -3.94 -19.42
N THR A 138 6.89 -3.26 -18.73
CA THR A 138 8.33 -3.31 -19.03
C THR A 138 8.89 -4.73 -18.86
N VAL A 139 8.46 -5.43 -17.81
CA VAL A 139 8.90 -6.81 -17.54
C VAL A 139 8.07 -7.86 -18.29
N ARG A 140 7.21 -7.43 -19.22
CA ARG A 140 6.31 -8.29 -20.01
C ARG A 140 5.48 -9.22 -19.12
N MET A 141 4.93 -8.66 -18.04
CA MET A 141 3.97 -9.34 -17.21
C MET A 141 2.74 -9.67 -18.04
N ASP A 142 2.25 -10.90 -17.89
CA ASP A 142 1.05 -11.34 -18.61
C ASP A 142 -0.12 -10.36 -18.34
N PRO A 143 -0.82 -9.85 -19.38
CA PRO A 143 -1.88 -8.86 -19.21
C PRO A 143 -3.03 -9.33 -18.34
N GLU A 144 -3.44 -10.59 -18.45
CA GLU A 144 -4.54 -11.20 -17.71
C GLU A 144 -4.15 -11.32 -16.23
N VAL A 145 -2.95 -11.86 -15.97
CA VAL A 145 -2.42 -11.97 -14.59
C VAL A 145 -2.24 -10.59 -13.95
N ARG A 146 -1.74 -9.60 -14.71
CA ARG A 146 -1.62 -8.22 -14.24
C ARG A 146 -2.98 -7.64 -13.84
N ASP A 147 -4.01 -7.86 -14.66
CA ASP A 147 -5.34 -7.32 -14.42
C ASP A 147 -6.04 -8.03 -13.25
N ALA A 148 -5.81 -9.34 -13.07
CA ALA A 148 -6.20 -10.11 -11.88
C ALA A 148 -5.56 -9.53 -10.59
N ILE A 149 -4.24 -9.31 -10.57
CA ILE A 149 -3.52 -8.71 -9.43
C ILE A 149 -4.10 -7.32 -9.07
N GLN A 150 -4.42 -6.51 -10.08
CA GLN A 150 -4.94 -5.15 -9.88
C GLN A 150 -6.45 -5.09 -9.57
N GLY A 151 -7.17 -6.20 -9.67
CA GLY A 151 -8.62 -6.28 -9.46
C GLY A 151 -9.42 -5.52 -10.51
N HIS A 152 -8.96 -5.53 -11.77
CA HIS A 152 -9.76 -5.06 -12.89
C HIS A 152 -10.82 -6.09 -13.24
N ALA A 153 -12.01 -5.64 -13.62
CA ALA A 153 -13.03 -6.54 -14.14
C ALA A 153 -12.54 -7.14 -15.47
N PRO A 154 -12.84 -8.42 -15.74
CA PRO A 154 -12.57 -9.02 -17.04
C PRO A 154 -13.28 -8.20 -18.13
N ARG A 155 -12.58 -7.98 -19.23
CA ARG A 155 -13.03 -7.19 -20.38
C ARG A 155 -13.75 -8.04 -21.41
N THR A 156 -13.60 -9.37 -21.33
CA THR A 156 -14.22 -10.36 -22.23
C THR A 156 -14.73 -11.55 -21.45
N GLU A 157 -15.68 -12.32 -22.00
CA GLU A 157 -16.18 -13.56 -21.40
C GLU A 157 -15.08 -14.63 -21.25
N GLY A 158 -14.04 -14.59 -22.09
CA GLY A 158 -12.87 -15.47 -21.98
C GLY A 158 -11.96 -15.14 -20.80
N GLU A 159 -11.90 -13.87 -20.38
CA GLU A 159 -11.17 -13.44 -19.17
C GLU A 159 -11.98 -13.71 -17.88
N ASP A 160 -13.26 -14.08 -17.99
CA ASP A 160 -14.09 -14.55 -16.87
C ASP A 160 -13.86 -16.05 -16.59
N TYR A 161 -13.08 -16.73 -17.44
CA TYR A 161 -12.75 -18.15 -17.31
C TYR A 161 -11.52 -18.38 -16.43
N GLY A 162 -11.77 -18.54 -15.13
CA GLY A 162 -10.82 -19.13 -14.16
C GLY A 162 -10.09 -18.11 -13.30
N GLU A 163 -10.07 -18.36 -11.99
CA GLU A 163 -9.19 -17.65 -11.07
C GLU A 163 -7.74 -18.02 -11.41
N VAL A 164 -6.90 -17.03 -11.74
CA VAL A 164 -5.48 -17.26 -12.05
C VAL A 164 -4.82 -17.95 -10.84
N PRO A 165 -4.19 -19.13 -11.02
CA PRO A 165 -3.58 -19.85 -9.90
C PRO A 165 -2.53 -19.01 -9.15
N PRO A 166 -2.43 -19.13 -7.81
CA PRO A 166 -1.45 -18.38 -7.02
C PRO A 166 0.01 -18.54 -7.47
N ASP A 167 0.43 -19.73 -7.89
CA ASP A 167 1.78 -19.99 -8.40
C ASP A 167 2.06 -19.26 -9.72
N VAL A 168 1.07 -19.21 -10.62
CA VAL A 168 1.14 -18.42 -11.86
C VAL A 168 1.27 -16.92 -11.53
N MET A 169 0.42 -16.39 -10.64
CA MET A 169 0.53 -15.01 -10.17
C MET A 169 1.89 -14.72 -9.52
N LEU A 170 2.43 -15.66 -8.75
CA LEU A 170 3.73 -15.50 -8.08
C LEU A 170 4.86 -15.43 -9.10
N SER A 171 4.82 -16.26 -10.15
CA SER A 171 5.80 -16.26 -11.23
C SER A 171 5.87 -14.91 -11.92
N GLU A 172 4.72 -14.28 -12.15
CA GLU A 172 4.60 -12.95 -12.76
C GLU A 172 5.08 -11.84 -11.81
N ILE A 173 4.69 -11.89 -10.53
CA ILE A 173 5.13 -10.91 -9.53
C ILE A 173 6.65 -10.92 -9.37
N ARG A 174 7.29 -12.09 -9.42
CA ARG A 174 8.76 -12.23 -9.33
C ARG A 174 9.51 -11.53 -10.47
N LYS A 175 8.86 -11.22 -11.58
CA LYS A 175 9.46 -10.43 -12.67
C LYS A 175 9.70 -8.97 -12.28
N LEU A 176 8.99 -8.46 -11.27
CA LEU A 176 9.16 -7.09 -10.80
C LEU A 176 10.55 -6.90 -10.17
N PRO A 177 11.22 -5.76 -10.43
CA PRO A 177 12.55 -5.53 -9.88
C PRO A 177 12.50 -5.37 -8.35
N LYS A 178 13.56 -5.82 -7.70
CA LYS A 178 13.88 -5.45 -6.32
C LYS A 178 14.35 -3.99 -6.27
N TYR A 179 14.18 -3.36 -5.11
CA TYR A 179 14.62 -1.98 -4.89
C TYR A 179 15.65 -1.95 -3.79
N GLU A 180 16.86 -1.50 -4.12
CA GLU A 180 17.85 -1.20 -3.11
C GLU A 180 17.42 0.05 -2.35
N VAL A 181 17.11 -0.10 -1.07
CA VAL A 181 16.66 1.00 -0.22
C VAL A 181 17.81 1.37 0.71
N ALA A 182 18.56 2.41 0.37
CA ALA A 182 19.40 3.07 1.34
C ALA A 182 18.48 3.67 2.42
N ALA A 183 18.74 3.36 3.70
CA ALA A 183 18.00 4.00 4.79
C ALA A 183 18.28 5.50 4.72
N GLY A 184 17.26 6.30 4.37
CA GLY A 184 17.38 7.75 4.41
C GLY A 184 17.74 8.22 5.81
N GLU A 185 18.56 9.26 5.91
CA GLU A 185 18.89 9.91 7.18
C GLU A 185 17.61 10.19 7.98
N ARG A 186 17.63 9.88 9.28
CA ARG A 186 16.50 10.19 10.18
C ARG A 186 16.36 11.70 10.27
N ARG A 187 15.53 12.30 9.42
CA ARG A 187 15.10 13.70 9.58
C ARG A 187 14.05 13.74 10.70
N ASP A 188 14.45 14.17 11.89
CA ASP A 188 13.51 14.45 12.97
C ASP A 188 12.57 15.56 12.52
N GLY A 189 11.26 15.25 12.43
CA GLY A 189 10.25 16.21 12.01
C GLY A 189 10.19 17.47 12.88
N ARG A 190 10.71 17.41 14.12
CA ARG A 190 10.84 18.57 15.00
C ARG A 190 11.82 19.62 14.49
N GLN A 191 12.91 19.20 13.84
CA GLN A 191 13.91 20.14 13.32
C GLN A 191 13.39 20.92 12.09
N CYS A 192 12.54 20.32 11.26
CA CYS A 192 11.96 21.00 10.09
C CYS A 192 10.96 22.11 10.51
N ASP A 193 10.11 21.84 11.51
CA ASP A 193 9.19 22.85 12.04
C ASP A 193 9.90 23.97 12.81
N GLN A 194 10.98 23.65 13.52
CA GLN A 194 11.82 24.66 14.18
C GLN A 194 12.55 25.55 13.18
N ARG A 195 13.07 24.99 12.08
CA ARG A 195 13.73 25.77 11.02
C ARG A 195 12.76 26.70 10.30
N LYS A 196 11.56 26.21 9.95
CA LYS A 196 10.53 27.05 9.32
C LYS A 196 10.01 28.16 10.23
N ARG A 197 9.91 27.90 11.55
CA ARG A 197 9.57 28.94 12.53
C ARG A 197 10.70 29.96 12.71
N ALA A 198 11.95 29.52 12.73
CA ALA A 198 13.10 30.43 12.81
C ALA A 198 13.23 31.32 11.56
N GLU A 199 13.00 30.76 10.36
CA GLU A 199 13.00 31.51 9.09
C GLU A 199 11.85 32.52 9.02
N ALA A 200 10.66 32.19 9.54
CA ALA A 200 9.54 33.13 9.60
C ALA A 200 9.77 34.29 10.57
N VAL A 201 10.47 34.05 11.68
CA VAL A 201 10.82 35.09 12.68
C VAL A 201 11.96 35.99 12.18
N ALA A 202 12.87 35.48 11.34
CA ALA A 202 13.97 36.27 10.77
C ALA A 202 13.55 37.19 9.61
N THR A 203 12.31 37.06 9.12
CA THR A 203 11.78 37.83 7.99
C THR A 203 10.67 38.82 8.42
N SER A 204 10.52 39.06 9.72
CA SER A 204 9.67 40.09 10.34
C SER A 204 10.52 41.07 11.12
#